data_AF-A0AAD7F8R8-F1
#
_entry.id   AF-A0AAD7F8R8-F1
#
_cell.length_a   1.000
_cell.length_b   1.000
_cell.length_c   1.000
_cell.angle_alpha   90.00
_cell.angle_beta   90.00
_cell.angle_gamma   90.00
#
_symmetry.space_group_name_H-M   'P 1'
#
loop_
_entity.id
_entity.type
_entity.pdbx_description
1 polymer ?
#
loop_
_entity_poly.entity_id
_entity_poly.type
_entity_poly.pdbx_seq_one_letter_code
_entity_poly.pdbx_strand_id
1 'polypeptide(L)'
;MAALLWVLAVCLWIHPLSILAFTFHSVEGFKLVCEILLDVLPTFDPHSYQIDGVCKVLDKVDLVAVTPTGSGKTGFLFLSILVMIAIAANPSHCKDVSFPKDPAIIIVCPTNSIEQQMEESMAKLGIVALMIDADTVAAA
;
A
#
# COMPACT_ATOMS: atom_id res chain seq x y z
N MET A 1 -13.13 24.59 -5.01
CA MET A 1 -12.21 24.78 -3.87
C MET A 1 -11.48 23.46 -3.69
N ALA A 2 -10.24 23.35 -4.16
CA ALA A 2 -9.51 22.09 -4.20
C ALA A 2 -8.83 21.86 -2.84
N ALA A 3 -9.31 20.89 -2.07
CA ALA A 3 -8.62 20.43 -0.87
C ALA A 3 -7.42 19.58 -1.30
N LEU A 4 -6.20 20.14 -1.19
CA LEU A 4 -4.97 19.36 -1.26
C LEU A 4 -4.88 18.50 0.01
N LEU A 5 -5.28 17.23 -0.11
CA LEU A 5 -5.11 16.26 0.95
C LEU A 5 -3.74 15.60 0.81
N TRP A 6 -2.78 16.03 1.63
CA TRP A 6 -1.46 15.42 1.74
C TRP A 6 -1.59 14.09 2.48
N VAL A 7 -1.53 12.97 1.76
CA VAL A 7 -1.40 11.65 2.38
C VAL A 7 0.09 11.36 2.48
N LEU A 8 0.66 11.54 3.67
CA LEU A 8 1.99 11.04 4.01
C LEU A 8 1.86 9.55 4.32
N ALA A 9 2.18 8.71 3.34
CA ALA A 9 2.34 7.29 3.54
C ALA A 9 3.75 7.04 4.10
N VAL A 10 3.89 6.98 5.42
CA VAL A 10 5.19 6.65 6.04
C VAL A 10 5.28 5.12 6.16
N CYS A 11 5.96 4.48 5.21
CA CYS A 11 6.34 3.07 5.33
C CYS A 11 7.62 2.98 6.18
N LEU A 12 7.49 2.77 7.49
CA LEU A 12 8.63 2.59 8.40
C LEU A 12 9.26 1.20 8.23
N TRP A 13 10.31 1.11 7.41
CA TRP A 13 11.12 -0.11 7.28
C TRP A 13 12.25 -0.13 8.32
N ILE A 14 12.13 -0.96 9.37
CA ILE A 14 13.15 -1.08 10.42
C ILE A 14 14.11 -2.25 10.10
N HIS A 15 14.93 -2.16 9.04
CA HIS A 15 16.02 -3.13 8.78
C HIS A 15 17.21 -2.48 8.07
N PRO A 16 18.45 -2.99 8.26
CA PRO A 16 19.65 -2.44 7.64
C PRO A 16 19.60 -2.51 6.11
N LEU A 17 20.18 -1.50 5.46
CA LEU A 17 20.28 -1.31 4.00
C LEU A 17 21.05 -2.47 3.33
N SER A 18 20.36 -3.57 3.03
CA SER A 18 20.81 -4.55 2.05
C SER A 18 20.47 -4.05 0.65
N ILE A 19 21.42 -4.13 -0.29
CA ILE A 19 21.13 -4.04 -1.73
C ILE A 19 20.05 -5.08 -2.03
N LEU A 20 18.89 -4.64 -2.52
CA LEU A 20 17.83 -5.57 -2.93
C LEU A 20 18.34 -6.36 -4.13
N ALA A 21 18.31 -7.70 -4.04
CA ALA A 21 18.67 -8.57 -5.16
C ALA A 21 17.65 -8.50 -6.31
N PHE A 22 16.44 -7.99 -6.03
CA PHE A 22 15.36 -7.78 -7.00
C PHE A 22 14.79 -6.38 -6.85
N THR A 23 14.53 -5.72 -7.98
CA THR A 23 14.00 -4.35 -8.04
C THR A 23 12.60 -4.36 -8.64
N PHE A 24 11.60 -3.96 -7.86
CA PHE A 24 10.21 -3.89 -8.30
C PHE A 24 10.00 -2.83 -9.38
N HIS A 25 10.78 -1.75 -9.39
CA HIS A 25 10.73 -0.72 -10.43
C HIS A 25 11.41 -1.15 -11.75
N SER A 26 11.94 -2.38 -11.87
CA SER A 26 12.39 -2.92 -13.17
C SER A 26 11.19 -3.28 -14.07
N VAL A 27 11.44 -3.61 -15.34
CA VAL A 27 10.38 -4.07 -16.27
C VAL A 27 9.76 -5.38 -15.78
N GLU A 28 10.59 -6.30 -15.30
CA GLU A 28 10.18 -7.59 -14.75
C GLU A 28 9.44 -7.42 -13.42
N GLY A 29 9.95 -6.54 -12.55
CA GLY A 29 9.32 -6.18 -11.28
C GLY A 29 7.94 -5.56 -11.47
N PHE A 30 7.82 -4.60 -12.38
CA PHE A 30 6.55 -3.96 -12.70
C PHE A 30 5.53 -4.98 -13.21
N LYS A 31 5.96 -5.87 -14.11
CA LYS A 31 5.11 -6.93 -14.65
C LYS A 31 4.63 -7.89 -13.56
N LEU A 32 5.52 -8.30 -12.65
CA LEU A 32 5.17 -9.14 -11.51
C LEU A 32 4.11 -8.47 -10.62
N VAL A 33 4.27 -7.18 -10.34
CA VAL A 33 3.30 -6.41 -9.55
C VAL A 33 1.95 -6.35 -10.26
N CYS A 34 1.92 -6.13 -11.58
CA CYS A 34 0.68 -6.18 -12.35
C CYS A 34 0.00 -7.55 -12.26
N GLU A 35 0.76 -8.64 -12.44
CA GLU A 35 0.23 -10.03 -12.37
C GLU A 35 -0.38 -10.31 -11.00
N ILE A 36 0.32 -9.97 -9.92
CA ILE A 36 -0.19 -10.11 -8.55
C ILE A 36 -1.47 -9.30 -8.36
N LEU A 37 -1.48 -8.04 -8.80
CA LEU A 37 -2.64 -7.15 -8.62
C LEU A 37 -3.86 -7.60 -9.42
N LEU A 38 -3.65 -8.14 -10.62
CA LEU A 38 -4.73 -8.72 -11.43
C LEU A 38 -5.37 -9.96 -10.76
N ASP A 39 -4.58 -10.74 -10.03
CA ASP A 39 -5.08 -11.93 -9.33
C ASP A 39 -5.85 -11.58 -8.06
N VAL A 40 -5.45 -10.52 -7.35
CA VAL A 40 -6.03 -10.17 -6.03
C VAL A 40 -7.11 -9.09 -6.10
N LEU A 41 -7.19 -8.29 -7.17
CA LEU A 41 -8.18 -7.22 -7.30
C LEU A 41 -9.44 -7.72 -8.01
N PRO A 42 -10.61 -7.64 -7.36
CA PRO A 42 -11.83 -8.24 -7.90
C PRO A 42 -12.55 -7.39 -8.96
N THR A 43 -12.31 -6.08 -9.01
CA THR A 43 -13.27 -5.17 -9.68
C THR A 43 -12.70 -3.99 -10.45
N PHE A 44 -11.40 -3.68 -10.36
CA PHE A 44 -10.82 -2.55 -11.08
C PHE A 44 -9.37 -2.76 -11.46
N ASP A 45 -8.95 -2.06 -12.50
CA ASP A 45 -7.57 -2.03 -12.98
C ASP A 45 -6.85 -0.81 -12.39
N PRO A 46 -5.74 -1.00 -11.64
CA PRO A 46 -4.94 0.10 -11.13
C PRO A 46 -4.37 0.97 -12.26
N HIS A 47 -4.31 2.28 -12.03
CA HIS A 47 -3.61 3.17 -12.94
C HIS A 47 -2.10 2.90 -12.92
N SER A 48 -1.46 3.02 -14.08
CA SER A 48 -0.02 2.79 -14.22
C SER A 48 0.84 3.63 -13.27
N TYR A 49 0.46 4.87 -12.99
CA TYR A 49 1.18 5.72 -12.03
C TYR A 49 1.04 5.24 -10.58
N GLN A 50 -0.05 4.53 -10.24
CA GLN A 50 -0.20 3.90 -8.93
C GLN A 50 0.76 2.71 -8.81
N ILE A 51 0.81 1.86 -9.84
CA ILE A 51 1.72 0.72 -9.91
C ILE A 51 3.18 1.18 -9.84
N ASP A 52 3.52 2.25 -10.57
CA ASP A 52 4.86 2.86 -10.52
C ASP A 52 5.23 3.33 -9.10
N GLY A 53 4.30 3.99 -8.40
CA GLY A 53 4.51 4.39 -7.00
C GLY A 53 4.63 3.19 -6.05
N VAL A 54 3.81 2.15 -6.24
CA VAL A 54 3.87 0.90 -5.47
C VAL A 54 5.23 0.23 -5.64
N CYS A 55 5.72 0.11 -6.87
CA CYS A 55 7.05 -0.46 -7.15
C CYS A 55 8.16 0.29 -6.39
N LYS A 56 8.12 1.62 -6.39
CA LYS A 56 9.06 2.44 -5.62
C LYS A 56 8.96 2.17 -4.11
N VAL A 57 7.75 2.08 -3.56
CA VAL A 57 7.54 1.77 -2.13
C VAL A 57 8.07 0.38 -1.78
N LEU A 58 7.86 -0.62 -2.64
CA LEU A 58 8.36 -1.99 -2.45
C LEU A 58 9.90 -2.06 -2.54
N ASP A 59 10.51 -1.17 -3.34
CA ASP A 59 11.95 -0.94 -3.40
C ASP A 59 12.48 -0.12 -2.20
N LYS A 60 11.65 0.14 -1.18
CA LYS A 60 11.96 0.94 0.01
C LYS A 60 12.34 2.38 -0.32
N VAL A 61 11.78 2.93 -1.39
CA VAL A 61 11.93 4.34 -1.75
C VAL A 61 10.75 5.12 -1.18
N ASP A 62 11.06 6.18 -0.42
CA ASP A 62 10.06 7.11 0.09
C ASP A 62 9.32 7.79 -1.08
N LEU A 63 7.98 7.77 -1.03
CA LEU A 63 7.13 8.28 -2.09
C LEU A 63 6.40 9.56 -1.64
N VAL A 64 6.58 10.63 -2.42
CA VAL A 64 5.72 11.83 -2.36
C VAL A 64 4.88 11.87 -3.62
N ALA A 65 3.58 11.59 -3.48
CA ALA A 65 2.63 11.60 -4.60
C ALA A 65 1.75 12.85 -4.56
N VAL A 66 1.79 13.65 -5.62
CA VAL A 66 0.91 14.81 -5.82
C VAL A 66 -0.07 14.50 -6.93
N THR A 67 -1.34 14.28 -6.56
CA THR A 67 -2.38 13.86 -7.49
C THR A 67 -3.68 14.64 -7.23
N PRO A 68 -4.49 14.91 -8.27
CA PRO A 68 -5.81 15.51 -8.07
C PRO A 68 -6.70 14.67 -7.14
N THR A 69 -7.65 15.32 -6.45
CA THR A 69 -8.70 14.60 -5.70
C THR A 69 -9.51 13.71 -6.63
N GLY A 70 -9.91 12.52 -6.16
CA GLY A 70 -10.68 11.56 -6.96
C GLY A 70 -9.84 10.71 -7.93
N SER A 71 -8.53 10.95 -8.05
CA SER A 71 -7.63 10.14 -8.88
C SER A 71 -7.41 8.71 -8.34
N GLY A 72 -7.82 8.43 -7.10
CA GLY A 72 -7.56 7.13 -6.47
C GLY A 72 -6.22 7.08 -5.74
N LYS A 73 -5.69 8.20 -5.24
CA LYS A 73 -4.46 8.25 -4.43
C LYS A 73 -4.36 7.22 -3.31
N THR A 74 -5.49 6.80 -2.73
CA THR A 74 -5.52 5.74 -1.70
C THR A 74 -4.97 4.40 -2.23
N GLY A 75 -4.96 4.21 -3.56
CA GLY A 75 -4.36 3.06 -4.23
C GLY A 75 -2.90 2.85 -3.92
N PHE A 76 -2.11 3.90 -3.69
CA PHE A 76 -0.71 3.73 -3.27
C PHE A 76 -0.58 2.93 -1.96
N LEU A 77 -1.60 2.97 -1.10
CA LEU A 77 -1.61 2.28 0.19
C LEU A 77 -2.08 0.84 0.05
N PHE A 78 -3.30 0.63 -0.46
CA PHE A 78 -3.88 -0.71 -0.50
C PHE A 78 -3.21 -1.62 -1.53
N LEU A 79 -2.74 -1.09 -2.66
CA LEU A 79 -2.03 -1.90 -3.65
C LEU A 79 -0.68 -2.38 -3.08
N SER A 80 0.00 -1.53 -2.33
CA SER A 80 1.27 -1.89 -1.67
C SER A 80 1.08 -3.04 -0.69
N ILE A 81 0.10 -2.97 0.21
CA ILE A 81 -0.14 -4.05 1.18
C ILE A 81 -0.62 -5.34 0.51
N LEU A 82 -1.46 -5.25 -0.53
CA LEU A 82 -1.93 -6.43 -1.27
C LEU A 82 -0.77 -7.20 -1.92
N VAL A 83 0.19 -6.47 -2.52
CA VAL A 83 1.39 -7.10 -3.10
C VAL A 83 2.26 -7.74 -2.01
N MET A 84 2.46 -7.05 -0.88
CA MET A 84 3.22 -7.61 0.25
C MET A 84 2.57 -8.89 0.81
N ILE A 85 1.24 -8.88 0.99
CA ILE A 85 0.46 -10.05 1.45
C ILE A 85 0.60 -11.20 0.46
N ALA A 86 0.46 -10.94 -0.85
CA ALA A 86 0.55 -11.99 -1.87
C ALA A 86 1.93 -12.64 -1.90
N ILE A 87 3.01 -11.86 -1.83
CA ILE A 87 4.38 -12.38 -1.81
C ILE A 87 4.68 -13.11 -0.48
N ALA A 88 4.18 -12.60 0.65
CA ALA A 88 4.32 -13.28 1.95
C ALA A 88 3.57 -14.63 1.98
N ALA A 89 2.38 -14.69 1.39
CA ALA A 89 1.56 -15.90 1.31
C ALA A 89 2.13 -16.93 0.33
N ASN A 90 2.76 -16.47 -0.76
CA ASN A 90 3.39 -17.33 -1.74
C ASN A 90 4.80 -16.84 -2.13
N PRO A 91 5.85 -17.30 -1.43
CA PRO A 91 7.24 -16.93 -1.72
C PRO A 91 7.73 -17.36 -3.12
N SER A 92 6.98 -18.15 -3.87
CA SER A 92 7.35 -18.48 -5.26
C SER A 92 7.21 -17.29 -6.21
N HIS A 93 6.45 -16.25 -5.85
CA HIS A 93 6.29 -15.05 -6.67
C HIS A 93 7.58 -14.24 -6.79
N CYS A 94 8.36 -14.17 -5.71
CA CYS A 94 9.65 -13.50 -5.68
C CYS A 94 10.55 -14.19 -4.67
N LYS A 95 11.65 -14.81 -5.13
CA LYS A 95 12.58 -15.55 -4.27
C LYS A 95 13.58 -14.65 -3.55
N ASP A 96 13.84 -13.49 -4.15
CA ASP A 96 14.89 -12.57 -3.75
C ASP A 96 14.42 -11.57 -2.68
N VAL A 97 13.10 -11.45 -2.50
CA VAL A 97 12.47 -10.55 -1.52
C VAL A 97 11.48 -11.34 -0.69
N SER A 98 11.45 -11.06 0.61
CA SER A 98 10.42 -11.56 1.52
C SER A 98 9.85 -10.40 2.33
N PHE A 99 8.57 -10.54 2.69
CA PHE A 99 7.88 -9.62 3.57
C PHE A 99 7.56 -10.31 4.90
N PRO A 100 7.31 -9.55 5.98
CA PRO A 100 6.75 -10.12 7.19
C PRO A 100 5.48 -10.93 6.88
N LYS A 101 5.25 -12.01 7.66
CA LYS A 101 4.10 -12.89 7.48
C LYS A 101 2.76 -12.14 7.52
N ASP A 102 2.67 -11.17 8.44
CA ASP A 102 1.51 -10.32 8.65
C ASP A 102 1.96 -8.86 8.43
N PRO A 103 2.12 -8.41 7.17
CA PRO A 103 2.57 -7.06 6.89
C PRO A 103 1.49 -6.06 7.34
N ALA A 104 1.92 -4.88 7.79
CA ALA A 104 1.03 -3.83 8.27
C ALA A 104 1.47 -2.46 7.73
N ILE A 105 0.51 -1.58 7.48
CA ILE A 105 0.74 -0.18 7.12
C ILE A 105 0.06 0.70 8.17
N ILE A 106 0.78 1.70 8.66
CA ILE A 106 0.21 2.77 9.48
C ILE A 106 -0.17 3.92 8.55
N ILE A 107 -1.42 4.35 8.64
CA ILE A 107 -1.96 5.45 7.84
C ILE A 107 -2.33 6.55 8.82
N VAL A 108 -1.69 7.71 8.66
CA VAL A 108 -1.99 8.89 9.46
C VAL A 108 -2.94 9.78 8.65
N CYS A 109 -4.14 9.99 9.18
CA CYS A 109 -5.12 10.88 8.57
C CYS A 109 -5.32 12.13 9.43
N PRO A 110 -5.69 13.27 8.82
CA PRO A 110 -5.92 14.50 9.56
C PRO A 110 -7.29 14.55 10.26
N THR A 111 -8.20 13.61 9.98
CA THR A 111 -9.59 13.66 10.46
C THR A 111 -10.18 12.25 10.61
N ASN A 112 -10.94 12.02 11.68
CA ASN A 112 -11.61 10.75 12.00
C ASN A 112 -12.55 10.26 10.86
N SER A 113 -13.23 11.18 10.17
CA SER A 113 -14.14 10.81 9.06
C SER A 113 -13.41 10.16 7.87
N ILE A 114 -12.17 10.58 7.61
CA ILE A 114 -11.32 9.98 6.57
C ILE A 114 -10.82 8.61 7.04
N GLU A 115 -10.45 8.49 8.31
CA GLU A 115 -10.02 7.21 8.90
C GLU A 115 -11.12 6.16 8.80
N GLN A 116 -12.35 6.51 9.20
CA GLN A 116 -13.50 5.64 9.10
C GLN A 116 -13.76 5.22 7.65
N GLN A 117 -13.75 6.17 6.71
CA GLN A 117 -13.93 5.86 5.29
C GLN A 117 -12.84 4.91 4.77
N MET A 118 -11.61 5.07 5.24
CA MET A 118 -10.50 4.22 4.84
C MET A 118 -10.64 2.81 5.42
N GLU A 119 -10.97 2.67 6.70
CA GLU A 119 -11.24 1.37 7.33
C GLU A 119 -12.31 0.59 6.56
N GLU A 120 -13.46 1.21 6.29
CA GLU A 120 -14.55 0.61 5.51
C GLU A 120 -14.13 0.22 4.09
N SER A 121 -13.26 1.02 3.45
CA SER A 121 -12.78 0.76 2.09
C SER A 121 -11.77 -0.39 2.06
N MET A 122 -10.90 -0.49 3.06
CA MET A 122 -9.92 -1.57 3.18
C MET A 122 -10.61 -2.91 3.48
N ALA A 123 -11.62 -2.90 4.35
CA ALA A 123 -12.41 -4.10 4.66
C ALA A 123 -13.07 -4.71 3.41
N LYS A 124 -13.55 -3.87 2.47
CA LYS A 124 -14.11 -4.33 1.19
C LYS A 124 -13.10 -5.00 0.26
N LEU A 125 -11.80 -4.73 0.47
CA LEU A 125 -10.70 -5.37 -0.25
C LEU A 125 -10.16 -6.61 0.50
N GLY A 126 -10.81 -7.04 1.58
CA GLY A 126 -10.35 -8.15 2.41
C GLY A 126 -9.13 -7.81 3.28
N ILE A 127 -8.78 -6.53 3.39
CA ILE A 127 -7.69 -6.06 4.25
C ILE A 127 -8.27 -5.79 5.64
N VAL A 128 -7.68 -6.41 6.66
CA VAL A 128 -8.01 -6.10 8.06
C VAL A 128 -7.48 -4.71 8.37
N ALA A 129 -8.39 -3.79 8.67
CA ALA A 129 -8.08 -2.42 9.07
C ALA A 129 -8.66 -2.14 10.46
N LEU A 130 -7.98 -1.29 11.20
CA LEU A 130 -8.41 -0.81 12.51
C LEU A 130 -8.20 0.70 12.58
N MET A 131 -9.28 1.43 12.84
CA MET A 131 -9.22 2.86 13.14
C MET A 131 -8.84 3.10 14.61
N ILE A 132 -7.83 3.94 14.84
CA ILE A 132 -7.34 4.29 16.18
C ILE A 132 -7.42 5.80 16.37
N ASP A 133 -8.39 6.24 17.17
CA ASP A 133 -8.56 7.64 17.56
C ASP A 133 -8.87 7.76 19.07
N ALA A 134 -9.13 8.98 19.55
CA ALA A 134 -9.44 9.19 20.97
C ALA A 134 -10.72 8.48 21.43
N ASP A 135 -11.71 8.33 20.55
CA ASP A 135 -13.00 7.72 20.85
C ASP A 135 -12.88 6.19 20.90
N THR A 136 -12.17 5.59 19.94
CA THR A 136 -11.94 4.13 19.92
C THR A 136 -11.01 3.68 21.04
N VAL A 137 -10.04 4.51 21.44
CA VAL A 137 -9.19 4.25 22.62
C VAL A 137 -9.97 4.36 23.92
N ALA A 138 -10.88 5.32 24.05
CA ALA A 138 -11.69 5.47 25.26
C ALA A 138 -12.72 4.34 25.44
N ALA A 139 -13.10 3.66 24.35
CA ALA A 139 -14.06 2.56 24.34
C ALA A 139 -13.44 1.16 24.59
N ALA A 140 -12.11 1.04 24.63
CA ALA A 140 -11.36 -0.22 24.80
C ALA A 140 -11.09 -0.55 26.28
#